data_AF-A0A6V8N624-F1
#
_entry.id   AF-A0A6V8N624-F1
#
_cell.length_a   1.000
_cell.length_b   1.000
_cell.length_c   1.000
_cell.angle_alpha   90.00
_cell.angle_beta   90.00
_cell.angle_gamma   90.00
#
_symmetry.space_group_name_H-M   'P 1'
#
loop_
_entity.id
_entity.type
_entity.pdbx_description
1 polymer ?
#
loop_
_entity_poly.entity_id
_entity_poly.type
_entity_poly.pdbx_seq_one_letter_code
_entity_poly.pdbx_strand_id
1 'polypeptide(L)'
;MDNTTLIIIAVLIVAVLVGVGVYFALRQRRSEGLRRRFGPEYDRAVDETGNREKAETVLEQRRRRIERLNIRPLTRRDSARYSDEWHAIQTRFVDDPAGAITEADRLVGEVMSARGYPVTDFNQRTADISVDHPRVVENYRAAHAIAQRHAQGQANTEDLRQAMIHYRALFMDLIGDSPTTHMPHAA
;
A
#
# COMPACT_ATOMS: atom_id res chain seq x y z
N MET A 1 2.91 59.35 10.99
CA MET A 1 3.45 58.06 10.51
C MET A 1 4.30 58.39 9.30
N ASP A 2 5.60 58.14 9.39
CA ASP A 2 6.53 58.49 8.30
C ASP A 2 6.31 57.55 7.11
N ASN A 3 6.43 58.07 5.88
CA ASN A 3 6.28 57.28 4.65
C ASN A 3 7.18 56.03 4.66
N THR A 4 8.38 56.14 5.23
CA THR A 4 9.30 55.00 5.43
C THR A 4 8.67 53.89 6.26
N THR A 5 7.99 54.24 7.35
CA THR A 5 7.28 53.28 8.23
C THR A 5 6.12 52.61 7.49
N LEU A 6 5.36 53.36 6.68
CA LEU A 6 4.29 52.80 5.84
C LEU A 6 4.84 51.83 4.77
N ILE A 7 5.96 52.17 4.14
CA ILE A 7 6.61 51.31 3.13
C ILE A 7 7.10 50.00 3.78
N ILE A 8 7.74 50.07 4.95
CA ILE A 8 8.23 48.87 5.65
C ILE A 8 7.06 47.93 6.01
N ILE A 9 5.96 48.47 6.52
CA ILE A 9 4.76 47.68 6.86
C ILE A 9 4.18 47.04 5.59
N ALA A 10 4.07 47.79 4.48
CA ALA A 10 3.57 47.27 3.23
C ALA A 10 4.42 46.11 2.69
N VAL A 11 5.76 46.24 2.74
CA VAL A 11 6.69 45.18 2.31
C VAL A 11 6.56 43.94 3.20
N LEU A 12 6.45 44.10 4.52
CA LEU A 12 6.25 42.99 5.45
C LEU A 12 4.94 42.23 5.18
N ILE A 13 3.85 42.94 4.95
CA ILE A 13 2.55 42.33 4.62
C ILE A 13 2.66 41.53 3.32
N VAL A 14 3.27 42.12 2.27
CA VAL A 14 3.49 41.43 1.00
C VAL A 14 4.36 40.18 1.18
N ALA A 15 5.44 40.26 1.96
CA ALA A 15 6.31 39.13 2.23
C ALA A 15 5.55 37.99 2.94
N VAL A 16 4.72 38.30 3.93
CA VAL A 16 3.88 37.31 4.63
C VAL A 16 2.86 36.69 3.67
N LEU A 17 2.16 37.49 2.86
CA LEU A 17 1.18 36.99 1.89
C LEU A 17 1.82 36.06 0.85
N VAL A 18 2.99 36.43 0.34
CA VAL A 18 3.77 35.58 -0.57
C VAL A 18 4.18 34.29 0.13
N GLY A 19 4.69 34.37 1.36
CA GLY A 19 5.08 33.19 2.15
C GLY A 19 3.92 32.22 2.38
N VAL A 20 2.74 32.75 2.74
CA VAL A 20 1.51 31.96 2.92
C VAL A 20 1.10 31.32 1.59
N GLY A 21 1.11 32.08 0.49
CA GLY A 21 0.79 31.56 -0.85
C GLY A 21 1.70 30.41 -1.28
N VAL A 22 3.02 30.56 -1.10
CA VAL A 22 4.01 29.52 -1.39
C VAL A 22 3.81 28.30 -0.49
N TYR A 23 3.57 28.49 0.81
CA TYR A 23 3.29 27.40 1.75
C TYR A 23 2.07 26.56 1.31
N PHE A 24 0.95 27.21 0.99
CA PHE A 24 -0.24 26.50 0.52
C PHE A 24 -0.02 25.80 -0.82
N ALA A 25 0.70 26.42 -1.76
CA ALA A 25 1.02 25.81 -3.04
C ALA A 25 1.87 24.54 -2.88
N LEU A 26 2.91 24.58 -2.03
CA LEU A 26 3.76 23.42 -1.74
C LEU A 26 2.98 22.32 -1.01
N ARG A 27 2.14 22.69 -0.04
CA ARG A 27 1.28 21.76 0.70
C ARG A 27 0.31 21.02 -0.22
N GLN A 28 -0.33 21.74 -1.14
CA GLN A 28 -1.26 21.16 -2.09
C GLN A 28 -0.56 20.17 -3.02
N ARG A 29 0.59 20.53 -3.59
CA ARG A 29 1.38 19.64 -4.46
C ARG A 29 1.82 18.36 -3.75
N ARG A 30 2.26 18.46 -2.49
CA ARG A 30 2.66 17.30 -1.69
C ARG A 30 1.50 16.35 -1.48
N SER A 31 0.35 16.90 -1.11
CA SER A 31 -0.87 16.11 -0.87
C SER A 31 -1.36 15.41 -2.13
N GLU A 32 -1.36 16.11 -3.27
CA GLU A 32 -1.71 15.51 -4.56
C GLU A 32 -0.75 14.37 -4.94
N GLY A 33 0.55 14.53 -4.68
CA GLY A 33 1.54 13.48 -4.90
C GLY A 33 1.26 12.22 -4.07
N LEU A 34 0.95 12.39 -2.78
CA LEU A 34 0.58 11.27 -1.90
C LEU A 34 -0.72 10.62 -2.35
N ARG A 35 -1.75 11.39 -2.68
CA ARG A 35 -3.03 10.85 -3.15
C ARG A 35 -2.90 10.09 -4.47
N ARG A 36 -2.08 10.59 -5.42
CA ARG A 36 -1.80 9.88 -6.68
C ARG A 36 -1.06 8.56 -6.47
N ARG A 37 -0.13 8.51 -5.51
CA ARG A 37 0.66 7.30 -5.23
C ARG A 37 -0.14 6.26 -4.44
N PHE A 38 -0.79 6.66 -3.36
CA PHE A 38 -1.50 5.75 -2.46
C PHE A 38 -2.94 5.45 -2.90
N GLY A 39 -3.55 6.31 -3.73
CA GLY A 39 -4.91 6.11 -4.23
C GLY A 39 -5.91 5.93 -3.07
N PRO A 40 -6.70 4.82 -3.05
CA PRO A 40 -7.65 4.52 -1.97
C PRO A 40 -7.01 4.46 -0.56
N GLU A 41 -5.73 4.12 -0.46
CA GLU A 41 -5.03 4.07 0.83
C GLU A 41 -4.86 5.48 1.44
N TYR A 42 -4.81 6.52 0.60
CA TYR A 42 -4.81 7.90 1.09
C TYR A 42 -6.12 8.22 1.80
N ASP A 43 -7.25 7.93 1.15
CA ASP A 43 -8.57 8.22 1.70
C ASP A 43 -8.79 7.41 3.00
N ARG A 44 -8.38 6.13 3.03
CA ARG A 44 -8.37 5.30 4.25
C ARG A 44 -7.54 5.90 5.38
N ALA A 45 -6.32 6.36 5.10
CA ALA A 45 -5.45 6.94 6.14
C ALA A 45 -6.03 8.25 6.71
N VAL A 46 -6.74 9.03 5.89
CA VAL A 46 -7.45 10.23 6.35
C VAL A 46 -8.61 9.85 7.26
N ASP A 47 -9.38 8.83 6.90
CA ASP A 47 -10.51 8.34 7.70
C ASP A 47 -10.03 7.76 9.05
N GLU A 48 -8.96 6.96 9.04
CA GLU A 48 -8.39 6.34 10.26
C GLU A 48 -7.82 7.38 11.23
N THR A 49 -7.18 8.43 10.72
CA THR A 49 -6.51 9.45 11.57
C THR A 49 -7.43 10.61 11.93
N GLY A 50 -8.54 10.79 11.21
CA GLY A 50 -9.44 11.94 11.32
C GLY A 50 -8.78 13.29 10.98
N ASN A 51 -7.54 13.29 10.47
CA ASN A 51 -6.77 14.49 10.22
C ASN A 51 -5.82 14.28 9.03
N ARG A 52 -6.06 15.05 7.97
CA ARG A 52 -5.27 15.01 6.73
C ARG A 52 -3.77 15.16 6.94
N GLU A 53 -3.33 16.07 7.80
CA GLU A 53 -1.90 16.31 8.03
C GLU A 53 -1.22 15.15 8.75
N LYS A 54 -1.94 14.51 9.69
CA LYS A 54 -1.46 13.29 10.35
C LYS A 54 -1.41 12.13 9.36
N ALA A 55 -2.45 11.93 8.55
CA ALA A 55 -2.48 10.91 7.50
C ALA A 55 -1.28 11.06 6.54
N GLU A 56 -1.06 12.25 6.01
CA GLU A 56 0.05 12.53 5.09
C GLU A 56 1.42 12.27 5.74
N THR A 57 1.56 12.55 7.04
CA THR A 57 2.78 12.26 7.79
C THR A 57 3.01 10.76 7.92
N VAL A 58 1.97 9.98 8.25
CA VAL A 58 2.04 8.51 8.35
C VAL A 58 2.39 7.88 7.00
N LEU A 59 1.72 8.29 5.92
CA LEU A 59 1.98 7.78 4.57
C LEU A 59 3.41 8.09 4.09
N GLU A 60 3.89 9.29 4.40
CA GLU A 60 5.28 9.68 4.09
C GLU A 60 6.30 8.85 4.90
N GLN A 61 6.01 8.53 6.16
CA GLN A 61 6.88 7.66 6.96
C GLN A 61 6.91 6.23 6.40
N ARG A 62 5.76 5.68 5.97
CA ARG A 62 5.68 4.38 5.29
C ARG A 62 6.52 4.38 4.02
N ARG A 63 6.37 5.41 3.17
CA ARG A 63 7.18 5.58 1.96
C ARG A 63 8.69 5.57 2.26
N ARG A 64 9.13 6.40 3.22
CA ARG A 64 10.55 6.46 3.60
C ARG A 64 11.09 5.16 4.16
N ARG A 65 10.25 4.35 4.82
CA ARG A 65 10.62 3.01 5.29
C ARG A 65 10.87 2.09 4.11
N ILE A 66 9.92 2.05 3.16
CA ILE A 66 10.00 1.23 1.95
C ILE A 66 11.17 1.64 1.05
N GLU A 67 11.43 2.93 0.87
CA GLU A 67 12.56 3.44 0.06
C GLU A 67 13.94 3.01 0.60
N ARG A 68 14.02 2.65 1.88
CA ARG A 68 15.26 2.13 2.50
C ARG A 68 15.37 0.61 2.38
N LEU A 69 14.31 -0.07 1.97
CA LEU A 69 14.32 -1.50 1.75
C LEU A 69 14.85 -1.81 0.35
N ASN A 70 15.58 -2.91 0.26
CA ASN A 70 16.09 -3.41 -0.99
C ASN A 70 15.05 -4.36 -1.63
N ILE A 71 13.90 -3.81 -2.01
CA ILE A 71 12.82 -4.58 -2.62
C ILE A 71 13.19 -4.87 -4.07
N ARG A 72 13.19 -6.14 -4.45
CA ARG A 72 13.60 -6.59 -5.78
C ARG A 72 12.51 -7.42 -6.46
N PRO A 73 12.44 -7.38 -7.79
CA PRO A 73 11.68 -8.38 -8.54
C PRO A 73 12.19 -9.78 -8.22
N LEU A 74 11.28 -10.76 -8.24
CA LEU A 74 11.68 -12.16 -8.12
C LEU A 74 12.53 -12.59 -9.33
N THR A 75 13.39 -13.59 -9.11
CA THR A 75 14.05 -14.25 -10.23
C THR A 75 13.03 -15.04 -11.04
N ARG A 76 13.26 -15.24 -12.35
CA ARG A 76 12.36 -16.07 -13.18
C ARG A 76 12.14 -17.47 -12.59
N ARG A 77 13.17 -18.03 -11.95
CA ARG A 77 13.09 -19.34 -11.28
C ARG A 77 12.16 -19.29 -10.07
N ASP A 78 12.27 -18.26 -9.23
CA ASP A 78 11.40 -18.11 -8.06
C ASP A 78 9.97 -17.80 -8.46
N SER A 79 9.74 -16.92 -9.45
CA SER A 79 8.40 -16.67 -9.99
C SER A 79 7.76 -17.97 -10.50
N ALA A 80 8.48 -18.77 -11.29
CA ALA A 80 7.96 -20.05 -11.79
C ALA A 80 7.62 -21.02 -10.64
N ARG A 81 8.52 -21.17 -9.67
CA ARG A 81 8.29 -22.04 -8.50
C ARG A 81 7.06 -21.60 -7.71
N TYR A 82 6.94 -20.31 -7.40
CA TYR A 82 5.78 -19.80 -6.67
C TYR A 82 4.49 -19.93 -7.47
N SER A 83 4.53 -19.77 -8.79
CA SER A 83 3.37 -20.02 -9.66
C SER A 83 2.93 -21.47 -9.60
N ASP A 84 3.85 -22.44 -9.61
CA ASP A 84 3.51 -23.87 -9.47
C ASP A 84 2.89 -24.16 -8.10
N GLU A 85 3.45 -23.59 -7.02
CA GLU A 85 2.89 -23.69 -5.67
C GLU A 85 1.48 -23.09 -5.59
N TRP A 86 1.26 -21.94 -6.21
CA TRP A 86 -0.05 -21.31 -6.28
C TRP A 86 -1.08 -22.20 -7.00
N HIS A 87 -0.71 -22.80 -8.15
CA HIS A 87 -1.59 -23.73 -8.86
C HIS A 87 -1.98 -24.93 -8.00
N ALA A 88 -1.03 -25.51 -7.26
CA ALA A 88 -1.30 -26.63 -6.36
C ALA A 88 -2.30 -26.25 -5.25
N ILE A 89 -2.18 -25.06 -4.68
CA ILE A 89 -3.12 -24.53 -3.67
C ILE A 89 -4.51 -24.37 -4.28
N GLN A 90 -4.62 -23.83 -5.50
CA GLN A 90 -5.90 -23.67 -6.18
C GLN A 90 -6.60 -25.01 -6.45
N THR A 91 -5.85 -26.04 -6.84
CA THR A 91 -6.42 -27.39 -7.01
C THR A 91 -6.93 -27.94 -5.69
N ARG A 92 -6.17 -27.78 -4.60
CA ARG A 92 -6.56 -28.25 -3.25
C ARG A 92 -7.80 -27.55 -2.73
N PHE A 93 -8.07 -26.31 -3.13
CA PHE A 93 -9.23 -25.54 -2.68
C PHE A 93 -10.57 -26.26 -2.95
N VAL A 94 -10.64 -27.11 -3.97
CA VAL A 94 -11.87 -27.88 -4.29
C VAL A 94 -12.20 -28.87 -3.18
N ASP A 95 -11.18 -29.54 -2.63
CA ASP A 95 -11.33 -30.61 -1.64
C ASP A 95 -11.19 -30.09 -0.20
N ASP A 96 -10.29 -29.12 0.02
CA ASP A 96 -10.02 -28.47 1.30
C ASP A 96 -9.91 -26.95 1.14
N PRO A 97 -11.06 -26.23 1.09
CA PRO A 97 -11.09 -24.78 0.99
C PRO A 97 -10.37 -24.06 2.14
N ALA A 98 -10.46 -24.61 3.35
CA ALA A 98 -9.91 -24.00 4.55
C ALA A 98 -8.37 -24.05 4.54
N GLY A 99 -7.82 -25.25 4.34
CA GLY A 99 -6.37 -25.44 4.24
C GLY A 99 -5.75 -24.66 3.09
N ALA A 100 -6.42 -24.64 1.93
CA ALA A 100 -5.96 -23.88 0.77
C ALA A 100 -5.86 -22.36 1.05
N ILE A 101 -6.79 -21.79 1.81
CA ILE A 101 -6.74 -20.36 2.16
C ILE A 101 -5.62 -20.04 3.15
N THR A 102 -5.38 -20.91 4.13
CA THR A 102 -4.21 -20.78 5.02
C THR A 102 -2.89 -20.88 4.26
N GLU A 103 -2.80 -21.81 3.31
CA GLU A 103 -1.63 -21.95 2.45
C GLU A 103 -1.43 -20.76 1.52
N ALA A 104 -2.51 -20.17 0.99
CA ALA A 104 -2.46 -18.98 0.16
C ALA A 104 -1.89 -17.77 0.93
N ASP A 105 -2.34 -17.54 2.17
CA ASP A 105 -1.81 -16.46 3.02
C ASP A 105 -0.31 -16.65 3.30
N ARG A 106 0.10 -17.89 3.62
CA ARG A 106 1.50 -18.25 3.82
C ARG A 106 2.34 -17.98 2.56
N LEU A 107 1.87 -18.46 1.40
CA LEU A 107 2.58 -18.31 0.12
C LEU A 107 2.77 -16.84 -0.26
N VAL A 108 1.73 -16.02 -0.09
CA VAL A 108 1.82 -14.56 -0.28
C VAL A 108 2.88 -13.96 0.64
N GLY A 109 2.91 -14.35 1.91
CA GLY A 109 3.94 -13.90 2.86
C GLY A 109 5.36 -14.30 2.45
N GLU A 110 5.53 -15.49 1.91
CA GLU A 110 6.83 -15.98 1.40
C GLU A 110 7.28 -15.22 0.16
N VAL A 111 6.38 -14.96 -0.77
CA VAL A 111 6.66 -14.12 -1.95
C VAL A 111 7.08 -12.71 -1.53
N MET A 112 6.36 -12.10 -0.59
CA MET A 112 6.72 -10.79 -0.05
C MET A 112 8.11 -10.80 0.59
N SER A 113 8.41 -11.80 1.42
CA SER A 113 9.72 -11.97 2.05
C SER A 113 10.83 -12.14 1.02
N ALA A 114 10.62 -12.98 0.00
CA ALA A 114 11.58 -13.20 -1.09
C ALA A 114 11.85 -11.93 -1.90
N ARG A 115 10.87 -11.04 -2.03
CA ARG A 115 11.04 -9.72 -2.65
C ARG A 115 11.74 -8.71 -1.76
N GLY A 116 11.93 -8.99 -0.46
CA GLY A 116 12.62 -8.11 0.49
C GLY A 116 11.69 -7.27 1.37
N TYR A 117 10.38 -7.57 1.41
CA TYR A 117 9.48 -6.96 2.40
C TYR A 117 9.74 -7.55 3.79
N PRO A 118 9.62 -6.74 4.86
CA PRO A 118 9.88 -7.19 6.21
C PRO A 118 8.79 -8.15 6.69
N VAL A 119 9.19 -9.16 7.48
CA VAL A 119 8.26 -10.08 8.14
C VAL A 119 7.72 -9.42 9.41
N THR A 120 6.71 -8.58 9.26
CA THR A 120 6.00 -7.92 10.37
C THR A 120 4.61 -8.53 10.57
N ASP A 121 3.87 -8.02 11.55
CA ASP A 121 2.44 -8.29 11.69
C ASP A 121 1.66 -7.85 10.43
N PHE A 122 0.46 -8.40 10.27
CA PHE A 122 -0.38 -8.19 9.10
C PHE A 122 -0.67 -6.72 8.83
N ASN A 123 -0.97 -5.92 9.85
CA ASN A 123 -1.34 -4.52 9.67
C ASN A 123 -0.15 -3.71 9.16
N GLN A 124 1.02 -3.91 9.76
CA GLN A 124 2.25 -3.25 9.33
C GLN A 124 2.66 -3.69 7.93
N ARG A 125 2.58 -4.99 7.62
CA ARG A 125 2.91 -5.53 6.29
C ARG A 125 2.01 -4.98 5.21
N THR A 126 0.71 -4.91 5.48
CA THR A 126 -0.31 -4.34 4.59
C THR A 126 -0.08 -2.83 4.39
N ALA A 127 0.27 -2.11 5.44
CA ALA A 127 0.62 -0.69 5.35
C ALA A 127 1.88 -0.47 4.49
N ASP A 128 2.88 -1.33 4.64
CA ASP A 128 4.15 -1.22 3.91
C ASP A 128 3.97 -1.58 2.42
N ILE A 129 3.27 -2.66 2.10
CA ILE A 129 3.02 -3.05 0.69
C ILE A 129 2.12 -2.06 -0.06
N SER A 130 1.28 -1.29 0.64
CA SER A 130 0.41 -0.27 0.03
C SER A 130 1.18 0.82 -0.74
N VAL A 131 2.48 0.99 -0.44
CA VAL A 131 3.34 1.98 -1.09
C VAL A 131 3.59 1.61 -2.56
N ASP A 132 3.87 0.34 -2.82
CA ASP A 132 4.24 -0.17 -4.15
C ASP A 132 3.06 -0.85 -4.86
N HIS A 133 2.11 -1.39 -4.09
CA HIS A 133 0.96 -2.15 -4.59
C HIS A 133 -0.39 -1.59 -4.09
N PRO A 134 -0.68 -0.28 -4.29
CA PRO A 134 -1.85 0.40 -3.73
C PRO A 134 -3.19 -0.15 -4.24
N ARG A 135 -3.21 -0.81 -5.40
CA ARG A 135 -4.45 -1.31 -6.02
C ARG A 135 -4.89 -2.68 -5.48
N VAL A 136 -3.96 -3.48 -4.95
CA VAL A 136 -4.22 -4.86 -4.52
C VAL A 136 -4.15 -5.03 -3.01
N VAL A 137 -3.68 -4.01 -2.27
CA VAL A 137 -3.65 -4.03 -0.80
C VAL A 137 -5.04 -4.21 -0.19
N GLU A 138 -6.09 -3.69 -0.83
CA GLU A 138 -7.47 -3.88 -0.36
C GLU A 138 -7.94 -5.32 -0.51
N ASN A 139 -7.53 -5.99 -1.59
CA ASN A 139 -7.75 -7.43 -1.75
C ASN A 139 -7.04 -8.19 -0.62
N TYR A 140 -5.80 -7.81 -0.28
CA TYR A 140 -5.09 -8.46 0.82
C TYR A 140 -5.85 -8.36 2.16
N ARG A 141 -6.33 -7.15 2.49
CA ARG A 141 -7.15 -6.91 3.69
C ARG A 141 -8.43 -7.74 3.68
N ALA A 142 -9.15 -7.75 2.56
CA ALA A 142 -10.39 -8.51 2.42
C ALA A 142 -10.16 -10.02 2.59
N ALA A 143 -9.14 -10.56 1.92
CA ALA A 143 -8.78 -11.97 2.01
C ALA A 143 -8.44 -12.39 3.44
N HIS A 144 -7.61 -11.60 4.12
CA HIS A 144 -7.18 -11.88 5.49
C HIS A 144 -8.32 -11.75 6.49
N ALA A 145 -9.21 -10.76 6.33
CA ALA A 145 -10.40 -10.62 7.16
C ALA A 145 -11.33 -11.84 7.03
N ILE A 146 -11.53 -12.35 5.81
CA ILE A 146 -12.29 -13.59 5.60
C ILE A 146 -11.60 -14.78 6.24
N ALA A 147 -10.28 -14.93 6.06
CA ALA A 147 -9.52 -16.03 6.65
C ALA A 147 -9.60 -16.02 8.19
N GLN A 148 -9.53 -14.85 8.83
CA GLN A 148 -9.70 -14.71 10.27
C GLN A 148 -11.12 -15.07 10.73
N ARG A 149 -12.17 -14.60 10.04
CA ARG A 149 -13.56 -14.98 10.36
C ARG A 149 -13.78 -16.47 10.20
N HIS A 150 -13.20 -17.08 9.17
CA HIS A 150 -13.28 -18.53 8.97
C HIS A 150 -12.62 -19.30 10.11
N ALA A 151 -11.44 -18.87 10.57
CA ALA A 151 -10.76 -19.47 11.73
C ALA A 151 -11.61 -19.39 13.03
N GLN A 152 -12.57 -18.46 13.08
CA GLN A 152 -13.53 -18.30 14.18
C GLN A 152 -14.87 -19.04 13.92
N GLY A 153 -15.00 -19.77 12.81
CA GLY A 153 -16.23 -20.47 12.41
C GLY A 153 -17.33 -19.55 11.88
N GLN A 154 -16.98 -18.31 11.48
CA GLN A 154 -17.93 -17.25 11.11
C GLN A 154 -17.98 -16.95 9.60
N ALA A 155 -17.34 -17.76 8.76
CA ALA A 155 -17.33 -17.59 7.31
C ALA A 155 -17.71 -18.90 6.64
N ASN A 156 -18.42 -18.81 5.51
CA ASN A 156 -18.84 -19.97 4.74
C ASN A 156 -17.87 -20.24 3.56
N THR A 157 -18.09 -21.33 2.83
CA THR A 157 -17.25 -21.72 1.69
C THR A 157 -17.26 -20.69 0.55
N GLU A 158 -18.35 -19.95 0.40
CA GLU A 158 -18.47 -18.89 -0.59
C GLU A 158 -17.61 -17.67 -0.22
N ASP A 159 -17.52 -17.32 1.07
CA ASP A 159 -16.57 -16.34 1.56
C ASP A 159 -15.13 -16.80 1.27
N LEU A 160 -14.80 -18.07 1.53
CA LEU A 160 -13.48 -18.62 1.22
C LEU A 160 -13.14 -18.52 -0.27
N ARG A 161 -14.13 -18.72 -1.14
CA ARG A 161 -13.95 -18.53 -2.59
C ARG A 161 -13.59 -17.08 -2.92
N GLN A 162 -14.21 -16.11 -2.26
CA GLN A 162 -13.85 -14.69 -2.41
C GLN A 162 -12.44 -14.40 -1.88
N ALA A 163 -12.08 -14.96 -0.73
CA ALA A 163 -10.72 -14.81 -0.18
C ALA A 163 -9.66 -15.35 -1.14
N MET A 164 -9.92 -16.48 -1.82
CA MET A 164 -9.02 -17.04 -2.82
C MET A 164 -8.81 -16.09 -4.01
N ILE A 165 -9.88 -15.45 -4.49
CA ILE A 165 -9.79 -14.45 -5.57
C ILE A 165 -8.95 -13.25 -5.14
N HIS A 166 -9.17 -12.77 -3.92
CA HIS A 166 -8.43 -11.63 -3.38
C HIS A 166 -6.94 -11.95 -3.17
N TYR A 167 -6.60 -13.13 -2.63
CA TYR A 167 -5.19 -13.55 -2.55
C TYR A 167 -4.57 -13.70 -3.93
N ARG A 168 -5.30 -14.23 -4.93
CA ARG A 168 -4.79 -14.36 -6.30
C ARG A 168 -4.41 -13.01 -6.90
N ALA A 169 -5.27 -12.01 -6.73
CA ALA A 169 -5.04 -10.67 -7.27
C ALA A 169 -3.73 -10.07 -6.74
N LEU A 170 -3.47 -10.23 -5.44
CA LEU A 170 -2.23 -9.80 -4.83
C LEU A 170 -1.03 -10.65 -5.28
N PHE A 171 -1.18 -11.97 -5.31
CA PHE A 171 -0.12 -12.90 -5.70
C PHE A 171 0.39 -12.60 -7.12
N MET A 172 -0.52 -12.44 -8.09
CA MET A 172 -0.18 -12.15 -9.49
C MET A 172 0.55 -10.81 -9.64
N ASP A 173 0.13 -9.80 -8.89
CA ASP A 173 0.78 -8.50 -8.85
C ASP A 173 2.18 -8.58 -8.21
N LEU A 174 2.36 -9.47 -7.22
CA LEU A 174 3.63 -9.66 -6.55
C LEU A 174 4.67 -10.38 -7.41
N ILE A 175 4.27 -11.39 -8.19
CA ILE A 175 5.18 -12.17 -9.06
C ILE A 175 5.52 -11.47 -10.38
N GLY A 176 4.87 -10.34 -10.67
CA GLY A 176 5.12 -9.52 -11.88
C GLY A 176 4.28 -9.91 -13.09
N ASP A 177 3.20 -10.68 -12.92
CA ASP A 177 2.27 -11.04 -14.00
C ASP A 177 1.19 -9.97 -14.26
N SER A 178 1.29 -8.81 -13.60
CA SER A 178 0.51 -7.61 -13.92
C SER A 178 1.32 -6.69 -14.86
N PRO A 179 0.75 -6.21 -15.99
CA PRO A 179 1.40 -5.22 -16.84
C PRO A 179 1.36 -3.86 -16.17
N THR A 180 2.36 -3.54 -15.34
CA THR A 180 2.51 -2.19 -14.77
C THR A 180 3.86 -1.61 -15.16
N THR A 181 3.76 -0.75 -16.17
CA THR A 181 4.64 0.37 -16.49
C THR A 181 5.66 0.66 -15.40
N HIS A 182 6.89 0.22 -15.68
CA HIS A 182 8.08 0.67 -14.98
C HIS A 182 8.19 2.19 -15.19
N MET A 183 7.62 2.99 -14.29
CA MET A 183 7.95 4.41 -14.25
C MET A 183 9.37 4.52 -13.68
N PRO A 184 10.34 5.04 -14.44
CA PRO A 184 11.72 5.12 -13.99
C PRO A 184 11.79 6.06 -12.79
N HIS A 185 12.56 5.65 -11.78
CA HIS A 185 13.02 6.55 -10.72
C HIS A 185 13.78 7.69 -11.38
N ALA A 186 13.23 8.90 -11.31
CA ALA A 186 13.95 10.11 -11.68
C ALA A 186 15.13 10.28 -10.71
N ALA A 187 16.33 10.35 -11.29
CA ALA A 187 17.56 10.75 -10.63
C ALA A 187 17.54 12.23 -10.23
#